data_AF-A0A2L2YWF9-F1
#
_entry.id   AF-A0A2L2YWF9-F1
#
_cell.length_a   1.000
_cell.length_b   1.000
_cell.length_c   1.000
_cell.angle_alpha   90.00
_cell.angle_beta   90.00
_cell.angle_gamma   90.00
#
_symmetry.space_group_name_H-M   'P 1'
#
loop_
_entity.id
_entity.type
_entity.pdbx_description
1 polymer ?
#
loop_
_entity_poly.entity_id
_entity_poly.type
_entity_poly.pdbx_seq_one_letter_code
_entity_poly.pdbx_strand_id
1 'polypeptide(L)'
;TLFVLGYYSVKRGSGIAAKYIEAHLGKPSLVQETSRFSLLEALKHPVKTTQRLSNKPKDVLQGVILSPALEDRLSQITLATSNTRTNKGMYKNLLLFGPPGTGKTLFVKRLAQHCGMNYAIMTGGDVVAMREEGVTAINKVFDWANSSRKGLLLFVDEAEAFLRKRSSEHLSENVRASLNTFLYQTGEQSDRFMLC
;
A
#
# COMPACT_ATOMS: atom_id res chain seq x y z
N THR A 1 8.67 16.57 44.42
CA THR A 1 8.28 17.38 43.25
C THR A 1 8.84 16.83 41.93
N LEU A 2 10.10 16.42 41.85
CA LEU A 2 10.71 15.87 40.60
C LEU A 2 10.03 14.62 40.02
N PHE A 3 9.66 13.65 40.88
CA PHE A 3 9.00 12.40 40.44
C PHE A 3 7.62 12.61 39.81
N VAL A 4 6.89 13.65 40.22
CA VAL A 4 5.57 13.99 39.68
C VAL A 4 5.71 14.58 38.27
N LEU A 5 6.72 15.42 38.04
CA LEU A 5 7.05 15.95 36.71
C LEU A 5 7.46 14.83 35.74
N GLY A 6 8.27 13.86 36.20
CA GLY A 6 8.63 12.68 35.41
C GLY A 6 7.41 11.84 35.02
N TYR A 7 6.52 11.56 35.99
CA TYR A 7 5.28 10.80 35.74
C TYR A 7 4.32 11.54 34.79
N TYR A 8 4.19 12.86 34.92
CA TYR A 8 3.35 13.67 34.02
C TYR A 8 3.89 13.74 32.58
N SER A 9 5.22 13.84 32.42
CA SER A 9 5.85 13.82 31.09
C SER A 9 5.66 12.49 30.37
N VAL A 10 5.74 11.36 31.09
CA VAL A 10 5.45 10.03 30.52
C VAL A 10 3.96 9.89 30.17
N LYS A 11 3.06 10.39 31.03
CA LYS A 11 1.61 10.29 30.81
C LYS A 11 1.12 11.14 29.62
N ARG A 12 1.73 12.30 29.36
CA ARG A 12 1.43 13.11 28.15
C ARG A 12 2.23 12.68 26.90
N GLY A 13 3.47 12.24 27.07
CA GLY A 13 4.33 11.79 25.96
C GLY A 13 3.93 10.45 25.37
N SER A 14 3.36 9.55 26.18
CA SER A 14 2.95 8.20 25.75
C SER A 14 1.95 8.22 24.59
N GLY A 15 0.97 9.13 24.59
CA GLY A 15 -0.04 9.21 23.52
C GLY A 15 0.53 9.67 22.18
N ILE A 16 1.50 10.61 22.19
CA ILE A 16 2.17 11.10 20.98
C ILE A 16 3.14 10.04 20.45
N ALA A 17 3.92 9.41 21.34
CA ALA A 17 4.83 8.33 20.99
C ALA A 17 4.07 7.09 20.48
N ALA A 18 2.95 6.72 21.10
CA ALA A 18 2.10 5.62 20.65
C ALA A 18 1.50 5.92 19.28
N LYS A 19 0.96 7.12 19.03
CA LYS A 19 0.48 7.52 17.70
C LYS A 19 1.59 7.55 16.64
N TYR A 20 2.80 7.96 17.01
CA TYR A 20 3.97 7.95 16.13
C TYR A 20 4.40 6.52 15.77
N ILE A 21 4.44 5.63 16.76
CA ILE A 21 4.68 4.19 16.60
C ILE A 21 3.57 3.56 15.76
N GLU A 22 2.31 3.88 16.01
CA GLU A 22 1.17 3.35 15.28
C GLU A 22 1.15 3.83 13.81
N ALA A 23 1.54 5.08 13.55
CA ALA A 23 1.67 5.61 12.19
C ALA A 23 2.83 4.98 11.40
N HIS A 24 3.93 4.62 12.08
CA HIS A 24 5.13 4.08 11.41
C HIS A 24 5.27 2.54 11.48
N LEU A 25 4.61 1.88 12.43
CA LEU A 25 4.71 0.44 12.69
C LEU A 25 3.35 -0.28 12.64
N GLY A 26 2.23 0.45 12.75
CA GLY A 26 0.89 -0.06 12.61
C GLY A 26 0.42 -0.15 11.16
N LYS A 27 -0.55 -1.03 10.91
CA LYS A 27 -1.25 -1.14 9.62
C LYS A 27 -2.30 -0.01 9.55
N PRO A 28 -2.28 0.88 8.54
CA PRO A 28 -3.27 1.94 8.41
C PRO A 28 -4.70 1.38 8.26
N SER A 29 -5.70 2.16 8.68
CA SER A 29 -7.11 1.74 8.70
C SER A 29 -7.69 1.43 7.30
N LEU A 30 -7.21 2.08 6.25
CA LEU A 30 -7.64 1.82 4.86
C LEU A 30 -6.95 0.60 4.23
N VAL A 31 -5.87 0.09 4.84
CA VAL A 31 -5.20 -1.09 4.30
C VAL A 31 -5.96 -2.31 4.77
N GLN A 32 -6.51 -3.11 3.85
CA GLN A 32 -7.20 -4.35 4.18
C GLN A 32 -6.22 -5.52 4.33
N GLU A 33 -5.20 -5.59 3.46
CA GLU A 33 -4.21 -6.67 3.45
C GLU A 33 -2.81 -6.09 3.22
N THR A 34 -1.78 -6.68 3.84
CA THR A 34 -0.40 -6.22 3.66
C THR A 34 0.60 -7.35 3.90
N SER A 35 1.71 -7.33 3.17
CA SER A 35 2.86 -8.19 3.47
C SER A 35 3.80 -7.59 4.51
N ARG A 36 3.60 -6.32 4.89
CA ARG A 36 4.44 -5.69 5.91
C ARG A 36 4.20 -6.40 7.22
N PHE A 37 5.26 -7.03 7.66
CA PHE A 37 5.29 -7.82 8.85
C PHE A 37 5.06 -6.91 10.08
N SER A 38 3.91 -7.01 10.74
CA SER A 38 3.73 -6.35 12.04
C SER A 38 4.63 -7.05 13.04
N LEU A 39 5.57 -6.35 13.68
CA LEU A 39 6.50 -6.94 14.66
C LEU A 39 5.77 -7.73 15.76
N LEU A 40 4.56 -7.30 16.12
CA LEU A 40 3.66 -7.99 17.05
C LEU A 40 3.26 -9.40 16.57
N GLU A 41 3.17 -9.62 15.26
CA GLU A 41 2.77 -10.88 14.66
C GLU A 41 3.93 -11.90 14.61
N ALA A 42 5.20 -11.44 14.61
CA ALA A 42 6.40 -12.31 14.66
C ALA A 42 6.57 -12.85 16.05
N LEU A 43 6.41 -11.95 17.03
CA LEU A 43 6.53 -12.30 18.43
C LEU A 43 5.45 -13.32 18.82
N LYS A 44 4.27 -13.26 18.20
CA LYS A 44 3.20 -14.25 18.40
C LYS A 44 3.46 -15.59 17.70
N HIS A 45 4.18 -15.63 16.57
CA HIS A 45 4.37 -16.84 15.77
C HIS A 45 5.81 -17.04 15.22
N PRO A 46 6.79 -17.37 16.09
CA PRO A 46 8.20 -17.50 15.68
C PRO A 46 8.47 -18.64 14.68
N VAL A 47 7.79 -19.78 14.81
CA VAL A 47 8.03 -20.99 14.01
C VAL A 47 7.45 -20.89 12.58
N LYS A 48 6.30 -20.22 12.40
CA LYS A 48 5.71 -19.99 11.07
C LYS A 48 6.47 -18.92 10.28
N THR A 49 7.16 -18.03 11.00
CA THR A 49 7.94 -16.92 10.42
C THR A 49 9.22 -17.43 9.74
N THR A 50 9.92 -18.39 10.37
CA THR A 50 11.14 -19.00 9.81
C THR A 50 10.87 -19.84 8.57
N GLN A 51 9.75 -20.58 8.50
CA GLN A 51 9.38 -21.34 7.30
C GLN A 51 9.00 -20.45 6.09
N ARG A 52 8.31 -19.33 6.32
CA ARG A 52 7.91 -18.42 5.22
C ARG A 52 9.08 -17.66 4.59
N LEU A 53 10.15 -17.42 5.35
CA LEU A 53 11.40 -16.83 4.85
C LEU A 53 12.17 -17.78 3.90
N SER A 54 11.90 -19.09 3.95
CA SER A 54 12.61 -20.10 3.16
C SER A 54 11.99 -20.36 1.78
N ASN A 55 10.81 -19.83 1.47
CA ASN A 55 10.20 -20.05 0.16
C ASN A 55 10.85 -19.15 -0.90
N LYS A 56 11.53 -19.75 -1.87
CA LYS A 56 12.03 -19.05 -3.05
C LYS A 56 10.86 -18.38 -3.80
N PRO A 57 11.06 -17.18 -4.36
CA PRO A 57 10.05 -16.54 -5.19
C PRO A 57 9.74 -17.45 -6.38
N LYS A 58 8.48 -17.87 -6.50
CA LYS A 58 7.96 -18.51 -7.72
C LYS A 58 7.80 -17.41 -8.78
N ASP A 59 7.91 -17.80 -10.05
CA ASP A 59 7.68 -16.91 -11.19
C ASP A 59 6.31 -16.19 -11.06
N VAL A 60 6.28 -14.90 -11.42
CA VAL A 60 5.11 -14.00 -11.25
C VAL A 60 3.91 -14.56 -11.97
N LEU A 61 4.14 -15.06 -13.19
CA LEU A 61 3.10 -15.46 -14.13
C LEU A 61 2.76 -16.95 -14.03
N GLN A 62 3.45 -17.71 -13.15
CA GLN A 62 3.22 -19.14 -13.01
C GLN A 62 1.79 -19.44 -12.53
N GLY A 63 1.01 -20.07 -13.41
CA GLY A 63 -0.39 -20.43 -13.18
C GLY A 63 -1.40 -19.36 -13.63
N VAL A 64 -0.96 -18.27 -14.25
CA VAL A 64 -1.83 -17.27 -14.89
C VAL A 64 -1.83 -17.52 -16.39
N ILE A 65 -3.01 -17.80 -16.96
CA ILE A 65 -3.14 -17.98 -18.42
C ILE A 65 -3.26 -16.60 -19.05
N LEU A 66 -2.28 -16.24 -19.89
CA LEU A 66 -2.22 -14.93 -20.54
C LEU A 66 -2.06 -15.10 -22.06
N SER A 67 -2.57 -14.14 -22.82
CA SER A 67 -2.20 -14.02 -24.23
C SER A 67 -0.71 -13.66 -24.35
N PRO A 68 0.03 -14.16 -25.36
CA PRO A 68 1.47 -13.92 -25.48
C PRO A 68 1.87 -12.44 -25.42
N ALA A 69 1.11 -11.57 -26.11
CA ALA A 69 1.37 -10.13 -26.11
C ALA A 69 1.21 -9.47 -24.72
N LEU A 70 0.33 -10.01 -23.87
CA LEU A 70 0.14 -9.53 -22.51
C LEU A 70 1.24 -10.04 -21.60
N GLU A 71 1.62 -11.31 -21.75
CA GLU A 71 2.74 -11.92 -21.03
C GLU A 71 4.04 -11.14 -21.25
N ASP A 72 4.37 -10.81 -22.48
CA ASP A 72 5.54 -9.98 -22.81
C ASP A 72 5.50 -8.63 -22.09
N ARG A 73 4.35 -7.95 -22.13
CA ARG A 73 4.18 -6.64 -21.46
C ARG A 73 4.35 -6.76 -19.94
N LEU A 74 3.76 -7.77 -19.32
CA LEU A 74 3.87 -7.97 -17.87
C LEU A 74 5.29 -8.38 -17.48
N SER A 75 5.99 -9.15 -18.32
CA SER A 75 7.41 -9.48 -18.15
C SER A 75 8.28 -8.22 -18.17
N GLN A 76 8.09 -7.34 -19.16
CA GLN A 76 8.80 -6.06 -19.23
C GLN A 76 8.55 -5.17 -18.01
N ILE A 77 7.30 -5.09 -17.54
CA ILE A 77 6.96 -4.35 -16.33
C ILE A 77 7.65 -4.96 -15.11
N THR A 78 7.65 -6.29 -14.98
CA THR A 78 8.28 -6.99 -13.87
C THR A 78 9.79 -6.73 -13.84
N LEU A 79 10.46 -6.82 -14.99
CA LEU A 79 11.88 -6.53 -15.13
C LEU A 79 12.19 -5.07 -14.79
N ALA A 80 11.40 -4.13 -15.30
CA ALA A 80 11.56 -2.71 -15.02
C ALA A 80 11.43 -2.45 -13.51
N THR A 81 10.36 -2.93 -12.88
CA THR A 81 10.11 -2.76 -11.44
C THR A 81 11.18 -3.40 -10.58
N SER A 82 11.66 -4.60 -10.93
CA SER A 82 12.74 -5.28 -10.21
C SER A 82 14.06 -4.51 -10.28
N ASN A 83 14.33 -3.87 -11.42
CA ASN A 83 15.57 -3.12 -11.64
C ASN A 83 15.50 -1.67 -11.11
N THR A 84 14.29 -1.11 -10.91
CA THR A 84 14.09 0.26 -10.39
C THR A 84 14.93 0.52 -9.16
N ARG A 85 14.90 -0.39 -8.18
CA ARG A 85 15.62 -0.23 -6.92
C ARG A 85 17.14 -0.25 -7.10
N THR A 86 17.66 -1.20 -7.87
CA THR A 86 19.10 -1.34 -8.14
C THR A 86 19.64 -0.11 -8.86
N ASN A 87 18.84 0.46 -9.77
CA ASN A 87 19.20 1.62 -10.56
C ASN A 87 18.86 2.96 -9.89
N LYS A 88 18.34 2.95 -8.64
CA LYS A 88 17.85 4.15 -7.93
C LYS A 88 16.86 4.97 -8.78
N GLY A 89 16.06 4.29 -9.59
CA GLY A 89 15.05 4.89 -10.43
C GLY A 89 13.73 5.12 -9.68
N MET A 90 12.78 5.74 -10.37
CA MET A 90 11.41 5.92 -9.88
C MET A 90 10.53 4.75 -10.31
N TYR A 91 9.55 4.38 -9.48
CA TYR A 91 8.54 3.39 -9.86
C TYR A 91 7.55 3.99 -10.85
N LYS A 92 7.09 3.15 -11.77
CA LYS A 92 6.00 3.49 -12.70
C LYS A 92 4.68 2.98 -12.13
N ASN A 93 3.69 3.84 -12.03
CA ASN A 93 2.35 3.45 -11.62
C ASN A 93 1.68 2.63 -12.73
N LEU A 94 0.86 1.67 -12.34
CA LEU A 94 0.08 0.84 -13.26
C LEU A 94 -1.41 1.07 -13.02
N LEU A 95 -2.19 0.89 -14.07
CA LEU A 95 -3.65 0.77 -13.99
C LEU A 95 -4.05 -0.55 -14.60
N LEU A 96 -4.59 -1.45 -13.78
CA LEU A 96 -5.06 -2.75 -14.22
C LEU A 96 -6.56 -2.69 -14.52
N PHE A 97 -6.93 -2.81 -15.80
CA PHE A 97 -8.32 -2.79 -16.22
C PHE A 97 -8.74 -4.14 -16.85
N GLY A 98 -9.95 -4.57 -16.55
CA GLY A 98 -10.57 -5.75 -17.14
C GLY A 98 -11.73 -6.29 -16.30
N PRO A 99 -12.48 -7.27 -16.80
CA PRO A 99 -13.60 -7.89 -16.09
C PRO A 99 -13.23 -8.40 -14.68
N PRO A 100 -14.18 -8.53 -13.75
CA PRO A 100 -13.92 -9.17 -12.46
C PRO A 100 -13.47 -10.63 -12.67
N GLY A 101 -12.61 -11.14 -11.79
CA GLY A 101 -12.13 -12.51 -11.85
C GLY A 101 -10.94 -12.77 -12.81
N THR A 102 -10.42 -11.75 -13.51
CA THR A 102 -9.25 -11.91 -14.41
C THR A 102 -7.88 -11.95 -13.70
N GLY A 103 -7.86 -12.03 -12.37
CA GLY A 103 -6.61 -12.18 -11.61
C GLY A 103 -5.79 -10.91 -11.42
N LYS A 104 -6.36 -9.70 -11.59
CA LYS A 104 -5.67 -8.41 -11.36
C LYS A 104 -4.99 -8.31 -9.98
N THR A 105 -5.77 -8.55 -8.92
CA THR A 105 -5.28 -8.55 -7.53
C THR A 105 -4.23 -9.64 -7.29
N LEU A 106 -4.37 -10.81 -7.94
CA LEU A 106 -3.39 -11.90 -7.85
C LEU A 106 -2.06 -11.49 -8.50
N PHE A 107 -2.10 -10.93 -9.70
CA PHE A 107 -0.91 -10.45 -10.41
C PHE A 107 -0.13 -9.45 -9.56
N VAL A 108 -0.82 -8.48 -8.95
CA VAL A 108 -0.19 -7.47 -8.08
C VAL A 108 0.54 -8.11 -6.89
N LYS A 109 -0.11 -9.04 -6.19
CA LYS A 109 0.53 -9.76 -5.06
C LYS A 109 1.77 -10.50 -5.51
N ARG A 110 1.72 -11.16 -6.67
CA ARG A 110 2.86 -11.90 -7.23
C ARG A 110 3.97 -10.99 -7.70
N LEU A 111 3.65 -9.87 -8.33
CA LEU A 111 4.61 -8.85 -8.76
C LEU A 111 5.40 -8.32 -7.57
N ALA A 112 4.71 -7.93 -6.49
CA ALA A 112 5.38 -7.46 -5.27
C ALA A 112 6.32 -8.52 -4.67
N GLN A 113 5.87 -9.78 -4.57
CA GLN A 113 6.69 -10.88 -4.06
C GLN A 113 7.94 -11.12 -4.91
N HIS A 114 7.80 -11.13 -6.22
CA HIS A 114 8.91 -11.36 -7.15
C HIS A 114 9.91 -10.21 -7.17
N CYS A 115 9.43 -8.96 -7.14
CA CYS A 115 10.29 -7.78 -7.05
C CYS A 115 10.88 -7.55 -5.64
N GLY A 116 10.57 -8.42 -4.66
CA GLY A 116 11.05 -8.29 -3.28
C GLY A 116 10.49 -7.07 -2.53
N MET A 117 9.38 -6.51 -3.03
CA MET A 117 8.69 -5.36 -2.44
C MET A 117 7.68 -5.83 -1.39
N ASN A 118 7.33 -4.93 -0.47
CA ASN A 118 6.12 -5.16 0.32
C ASN A 118 4.88 -4.89 -0.55
N TYR A 119 3.73 -5.47 -0.25
CA TYR A 119 2.44 -5.04 -0.82
C TYR A 119 1.49 -4.53 0.26
N ALA A 120 0.58 -3.66 -0.13
CA ALA A 120 -0.59 -3.26 0.65
C ALA A 120 -1.79 -3.11 -0.29
N ILE A 121 -2.96 -3.56 0.15
CA ILE A 121 -4.20 -3.51 -0.61
C ILE A 121 -5.18 -2.63 0.15
N MET A 122 -5.74 -1.64 -0.52
CA MET A 122 -6.86 -0.84 -0.06
C MET A 122 -7.99 -0.90 -1.08
N THR A 123 -9.22 -0.68 -0.64
CA THR A 123 -10.40 -0.70 -1.53
C THR A 123 -10.98 0.70 -1.66
N GLY A 124 -11.34 1.11 -2.87
CA GLY A 124 -11.91 2.43 -3.14
C GLY A 124 -13.22 2.67 -2.38
N GLY A 125 -14.01 1.62 -2.15
CA GLY A 125 -15.22 1.68 -1.32
C GLY A 125 -14.96 2.12 0.12
N ASP A 126 -13.84 1.70 0.73
CA ASP A 126 -13.49 2.08 2.11
C ASP A 126 -13.18 3.58 2.21
N VAL A 127 -12.55 4.16 1.18
CA VAL A 127 -12.28 5.60 1.10
C VAL A 127 -13.57 6.39 1.12
N VAL A 128 -14.58 5.94 0.35
CA VAL A 128 -15.91 6.57 0.33
C VAL A 128 -16.61 6.44 1.68
N ALA A 129 -16.50 5.27 2.33
CA ALA A 129 -17.12 5.02 3.63
C ALA A 129 -16.57 5.90 4.76
N MET A 130 -15.30 6.32 4.68
CA MET A 130 -14.64 7.15 5.70
C MET A 130 -15.09 8.61 5.75
N ARG A 131 -15.81 9.10 4.74
CA ARG A 131 -16.35 10.49 4.70
C ARG A 131 -15.27 11.53 5.01
N GLU A 132 -15.37 12.25 6.13
CA GLU A 132 -14.45 13.32 6.54
C GLU A 132 -13.06 12.79 6.90
N GLU A 133 -12.98 11.56 7.41
CA GLU A 133 -11.70 10.93 7.79
C GLU A 133 -10.89 10.44 6.58
N GLY A 134 -11.51 10.38 5.40
CA GLY A 134 -10.89 9.85 4.18
C GLY A 134 -9.57 10.55 3.82
N VAL A 135 -9.54 11.88 3.89
CA VAL A 135 -8.33 12.68 3.63
C VAL A 135 -7.19 12.31 4.57
N THR A 136 -7.48 12.22 5.87
CA THR A 136 -6.47 11.89 6.89
C THR A 136 -5.98 10.46 6.71
N ALA A 137 -6.88 9.54 6.40
CA ALA A 137 -6.55 8.13 6.21
C ALA A 137 -5.71 7.91 4.94
N ILE A 138 -6.01 8.59 3.83
CA ILE A 138 -5.19 8.58 2.62
C ILE A 138 -3.77 9.04 2.93
N ASN A 139 -3.61 10.20 3.57
CA ASN A 139 -2.27 10.72 3.92
C ASN A 139 -1.49 9.71 4.77
N LYS A 140 -2.12 9.10 5.78
CA LYS A 140 -1.49 8.06 6.60
C LYS A 140 -1.04 6.85 5.78
N VAL A 141 -1.82 6.41 4.79
CA VAL A 141 -1.43 5.29 3.92
C VAL A 141 -0.20 5.64 3.10
N PHE A 142 -0.14 6.83 2.52
CA PHE A 142 1.00 7.27 1.70
C PHE A 142 2.26 7.53 2.54
N ASP A 143 2.15 8.17 3.70
CA ASP A 143 3.25 8.33 4.66
C ASP A 143 3.80 6.97 5.10
N TRP A 144 2.88 6.06 5.44
CA TRP A 144 3.23 4.69 5.76
C TRP A 144 3.91 4.02 4.56
N ALA A 145 3.40 4.15 3.34
CA ALA A 145 4.00 3.59 2.12
C ALA A 145 5.44 4.06 1.92
N ASN A 146 5.67 5.36 2.07
CA ASN A 146 6.99 5.98 1.96
C ASN A 146 8.01 5.47 2.99
N SER A 147 7.55 5.04 4.17
CA SER A 147 8.45 4.46 5.19
C SER A 147 8.98 3.06 4.82
N SER A 148 8.56 2.47 3.70
CA SER A 148 8.95 1.10 3.32
C SER A 148 10.40 1.01 2.87
N ARG A 149 11.22 0.34 3.68
CA ARG A 149 12.63 0.05 3.33
C ARG A 149 12.75 -0.84 2.10
N LYS A 150 11.85 -1.80 1.90
CA LYS A 150 11.87 -2.74 0.76
C LYS A 150 11.21 -2.18 -0.52
N GLY A 151 10.70 -0.96 -0.46
CA GLY A 151 9.71 -0.50 -1.43
C GLY A 151 8.33 -1.06 -1.09
N LEU A 152 7.26 -0.39 -1.51
CA LEU A 152 5.88 -0.86 -1.32
C LEU A 152 5.12 -0.80 -2.65
N LEU A 153 4.42 -1.87 -2.99
CA LEU A 153 3.38 -1.85 -4.00
C LEU A 153 2.04 -1.58 -3.30
N LEU A 154 1.47 -0.40 -3.50
CA LEU A 154 0.15 0.00 -3.01
C LEU A 154 -0.88 -0.27 -4.09
N PHE A 155 -1.79 -1.22 -3.85
CA PHE A 155 -2.87 -1.58 -4.75
C PHE A 155 -4.19 -0.96 -4.28
N VAL A 156 -4.87 -0.26 -5.18
CA VAL A 156 -6.19 0.31 -4.93
C VAL A 156 -7.23 -0.49 -5.71
N ASP A 157 -7.84 -1.48 -5.06
CA ASP A 157 -8.93 -2.25 -5.66
C ASP A 157 -10.20 -1.40 -5.73
N GLU A 158 -11.05 -1.63 -6.74
CA GLU A 158 -12.30 -0.86 -6.96
C GLU A 158 -12.10 0.67 -6.93
N ALA A 159 -10.98 1.17 -7.46
CA ALA A 159 -10.65 2.61 -7.45
C ALA A 159 -11.73 3.48 -8.11
N GLU A 160 -12.48 2.93 -9.06
CA GLU A 160 -13.63 3.58 -9.69
C GLU A 160 -14.69 4.07 -8.70
N ALA A 161 -14.73 3.49 -7.48
CA ALA A 161 -15.66 3.91 -6.43
C ALA A 161 -15.50 5.40 -6.08
N PHE A 162 -14.25 5.91 -6.05
CA PHE A 162 -13.94 7.29 -5.68
C PHE A 162 -13.25 8.11 -6.79
N LEU A 163 -12.70 7.48 -7.83
CA LEU A 163 -12.13 8.13 -9.02
C LEU A 163 -13.21 8.63 -10.02
N ARG A 164 -14.32 9.17 -9.51
CA ARG A 164 -15.45 9.63 -10.34
C ARG A 164 -15.15 10.99 -10.99
N LYS A 165 -15.76 11.25 -12.15
CA LYS A 165 -15.66 12.54 -12.85
C LYS A 165 -16.16 13.67 -11.94
N ARG A 166 -15.33 14.69 -11.71
CA ARG A 166 -15.64 15.84 -10.82
C ARG A 166 -16.94 16.56 -11.15
N SER A 167 -17.33 16.55 -12.43
CA SER A 167 -18.53 17.21 -12.96
C SER A 167 -19.84 16.44 -12.70
N SER A 168 -19.82 15.27 -12.06
CA SER A 168 -21.08 14.60 -11.69
C SER A 168 -21.74 15.37 -10.55
N GLU A 169 -22.99 15.79 -10.73
CA GLU A 169 -23.77 16.58 -9.76
C GLU A 169 -23.99 15.86 -8.41
N HIS A 170 -23.70 14.55 -8.33
CA HIS A 170 -23.91 13.74 -7.13
C HIS A 170 -22.64 13.41 -6.31
N LEU A 171 -21.49 14.03 -6.62
CA LEU A 171 -20.28 13.75 -5.83
C LEU A 171 -20.28 14.57 -4.54
N SER A 172 -20.36 13.91 -3.38
CA SER A 172 -20.25 14.59 -2.09
C SER A 172 -18.91 15.30 -1.94
N GLU A 173 -18.90 16.45 -1.25
CA GLU A 173 -17.68 17.23 -0.99
C GLU A 173 -16.57 16.40 -0.32
N ASN A 174 -16.94 15.48 0.58
CA ASN A 174 -15.98 14.61 1.26
C ASN A 174 -15.22 13.68 0.28
N VAL A 175 -15.92 13.16 -0.73
CA VAL A 175 -15.29 12.32 -1.76
C VAL A 175 -14.45 13.18 -2.71
N ARG A 176 -14.87 14.41 -3.02
CA ARG A 176 -14.04 15.37 -3.77
C ARG A 176 -12.73 15.69 -3.06
N ALA A 177 -12.80 15.95 -1.75
CA ALA A 177 -11.62 16.21 -0.93
C ALA A 177 -10.67 15.00 -0.93
N SER A 178 -11.21 13.80 -0.69
CA SER A 178 -10.44 12.55 -0.73
C SER A 178 -9.78 12.30 -2.08
N LEU A 179 -10.51 12.52 -3.18
CA LEU A 179 -9.98 12.42 -4.55
C LEU A 179 -8.84 13.42 -4.78
N ASN A 180 -8.99 14.67 -4.35
CA ASN A 180 -7.95 15.69 -4.51
C ASN A 180 -6.70 15.33 -3.71
N THR A 181 -6.85 14.84 -2.48
CA THR A 181 -5.73 14.35 -1.67
C THR A 181 -5.04 13.16 -2.33
N PHE A 182 -5.80 12.21 -2.86
CA PHE A 182 -5.22 11.09 -3.60
C PHE A 182 -4.41 11.57 -4.81
N LEU A 183 -4.99 12.42 -5.65
CA LEU A 183 -4.30 12.96 -6.83
C LEU A 183 -3.05 13.77 -6.48
N TYR A 184 -3.07 14.50 -5.35
CA TYR A 184 -1.90 15.20 -4.83
C TYR A 184 -0.77 14.22 -4.46
N GLN A 185 -1.11 13.14 -3.74
CA GLN A 185 -0.14 12.11 -3.34
C GLN A 185 0.42 11.31 -4.53
N THR A 186 -0.36 11.18 -5.61
CA THR A 186 0.04 10.43 -6.82
C THR A 186 0.58 11.31 -7.94
N GLY A 187 0.62 12.63 -7.76
CA GLY A 187 1.03 13.59 -8.78
C GLY A 187 2.52 13.51 -9.12
N GLU A 188 3.33 13.08 -8.15
CA GLU A 188 4.78 12.92 -8.29
C GLU A 188 5.15 11.44 -8.39
N GLN A 189 6.25 11.15 -9.09
CA GLN A 189 6.81 9.81 -9.11
C GLN A 189 7.54 9.51 -7.79
N SER A 190 7.48 8.25 -7.33
CA SER A 190 8.09 7.82 -6.07
C SER A 190 9.19 6.79 -6.30
N ASP A 191 10.30 6.91 -5.55
CA ASP A 191 11.34 5.90 -5.42
C ASP A 191 11.04 4.90 -4.28
N ARG A 192 9.98 5.14 -3.50
CA ARG A 192 9.60 4.34 -2.32
C ARG A 192 8.43 3.43 -2.56
N PHE A 193 7.47 3.83 -3.38
CA PHE A 193 6.30 3.01 -3.64
C PHE A 193 5.87 3.05 -5.10
N MET A 194 5.17 1.99 -5.50
CA MET A 194 4.54 1.80 -6.79
C MET A 194 3.03 1.74 -6.54
N LEU A 195 2.26 2.53 -7.28
CA LEU A 195 0.80 2.47 -7.23
C LEU A 195 0.27 1.54 -8.33
N CYS A 196 -0.72 0.71 -8.01
CA CYS A 196 -1.41 -0.19 -8.93
C CYS A 196 -2.92 -0.14 -8.76
#